data_AF-A0A957IH21-F1
#
_entry.id   AF-A0A957IH21-F1
#
_cell.length_a   1.000
_cell.length_b   1.000
_cell.length_c   1.000
_cell.angle_alpha   90.00
_cell.angle_beta   90.00
_cell.angle_gamma   90.00
#
_symmetry.space_group_name_H-M   'P 1'
#
loop_
_entity.id
_entity.type
_entity.pdbx_description
1 polymer ?
#
loop_
_entity_poly.entity_id
_entity_poly.type
_entity_poly.pdbx_seq_one_letter_code
_entity_poly.pdbx_strand_id
1 'polypeptide(L)'
;MIELQEDTYTIQEVAEMTDLSAHTLRYYEKIGLLEHVTRHENGHRRYAEADLGWIHFLKLLRATGMPIQQMQVFMEFARQGDNTIADRVEVLTEHRRNLAQHINELQDHLAHLDHKIAYYNGLLIGVPADPCD
;
A
#
# COMPACT_ATOMS: atom_id res chain seq x y z
N MET A 1 -33.53 8.44 -21.35
CA MET A 1 -32.76 8.98 -20.22
C MET A 1 -32.20 7.76 -19.52
N ILE A 2 -30.95 7.40 -19.83
CA ILE A 2 -30.29 6.21 -19.28
C ILE A 2 -29.85 6.63 -17.87
N GLU A 3 -30.39 6.02 -16.83
CA GLU A 3 -29.83 6.11 -15.49
C GLU A 3 -28.41 5.55 -15.58
N LEU A 4 -27.40 6.41 -15.47
CA LEU A 4 -26.04 5.96 -15.18
C LEU A 4 -26.09 5.45 -13.74
N GLN A 5 -26.34 4.14 -13.57
CA GLN A 5 -26.00 3.48 -12.32
C GLN A 5 -24.49 3.67 -12.14
N GLU A 6 -24.08 4.53 -11.21
CA GLU A 6 -22.73 4.44 -10.66
C GLU A 6 -22.62 3.05 -10.04
N ASP A 7 -21.73 2.22 -10.59
CA ASP A 7 -21.47 0.90 -10.04
C ASP A 7 -20.94 1.08 -8.60
N THR A 8 -21.79 0.72 -7.63
CA THR A 8 -21.50 0.88 -6.22
C THR A 8 -21.40 -0.47 -5.53
N TYR A 9 -20.24 -0.71 -4.92
CA TYR A 9 -19.88 -1.97 -4.33
C TYR A 9 -20.25 -2.00 -2.83
N THR A 10 -20.69 -3.15 -2.35
CA THR A 10 -20.82 -3.44 -0.93
C THR A 10 -19.45 -3.62 -0.30
N ILE A 11 -19.37 -3.53 1.03
CA ILE A 11 -18.12 -3.78 1.76
C ILE A 11 -17.57 -5.20 1.55
N GLN A 12 -18.44 -6.19 1.32
CA GLN A 12 -18.00 -7.55 0.99
C GLN A 12 -17.36 -7.61 -0.39
N GLU A 13 -18.00 -7.03 -1.42
CA GLU A 13 -17.44 -7.00 -2.78
C GLU A 13 -16.11 -6.25 -2.80
N VAL A 14 -16.01 -5.09 -2.15
CA VAL A 14 -14.74 -4.36 -2.03
C VAL A 14 -13.68 -5.19 -1.29
N ALA A 15 -14.05 -5.89 -0.23
CA ALA A 15 -13.12 -6.75 0.50
C ALA A 15 -12.55 -7.86 -0.38
N GLU A 16 -13.39 -8.49 -1.20
CA GLU A 16 -13.00 -9.52 -2.17
C GLU A 16 -12.12 -8.94 -3.29
N MET A 17 -12.49 -7.79 -3.87
CA MET A 17 -11.77 -7.15 -4.97
C MET A 17 -10.41 -6.59 -4.55
N THR A 18 -10.30 -6.11 -3.31
CA THR A 18 -9.08 -5.44 -2.81
C THR A 18 -8.21 -6.33 -1.95
N ASP A 19 -8.70 -7.53 -1.60
CA ASP A 19 -8.05 -8.45 -0.67
C ASP A 19 -7.71 -7.74 0.66
N LEU A 20 -8.68 -6.95 1.14
CA LEU A 20 -8.67 -6.32 2.46
C LEU A 20 -9.86 -6.83 3.25
N SER A 21 -9.68 -7.04 4.54
CA SER A 21 -10.82 -7.42 5.38
C SER A 21 -11.83 -6.27 5.47
N ALA A 22 -13.12 -6.59 5.56
CA ALA A 22 -14.16 -5.61 5.86
C ALA A 22 -13.88 -4.82 7.15
N HIS A 23 -13.16 -5.41 8.11
CA HIS A 23 -12.68 -4.72 9.30
C HIS A 23 -11.65 -3.62 8.96
N THR A 24 -10.71 -3.91 8.05
CA THR A 24 -9.70 -2.94 7.58
C THR A 24 -10.36 -1.78 6.83
N LEU A 25 -11.33 -2.06 5.96
CA LEU A 25 -12.08 -1.01 5.25
C LEU A 25 -12.84 -0.09 6.23
N ARG A 26 -13.53 -0.66 7.21
CA ARG A 26 -14.18 0.12 8.30
C ARG A 26 -13.19 0.91 9.12
N TYR A 27 -12.02 0.35 9.37
CA TYR A 27 -10.96 1.04 10.07
C TYR A 27 -10.46 2.24 9.26
N TYR A 28 -10.23 2.09 7.95
CA TYR A 28 -9.81 3.17 7.05
C TYR A 28 -10.85 4.30 6.96
N GLU A 29 -12.14 3.97 6.89
CA GLU A 29 -13.20 4.99 7.03
C GLU A 29 -13.10 5.72 8.37
N LYS A 30 -13.00 4.97 9.48
CA LYS A 30 -13.01 5.53 10.83
C LYS A 30 -11.88 6.53 11.05
N ILE A 31 -10.71 6.27 10.46
CA ILE A 31 -9.54 7.14 10.59
C ILE A 31 -9.45 8.19 9.47
N GLY A 32 -10.46 8.29 8.60
CA GLY A 32 -10.51 9.27 7.53
C GLY A 32 -9.46 9.03 6.44
N LEU A 33 -9.21 7.78 6.06
CA LEU A 33 -8.47 7.46 4.83
C LEU A 33 -9.38 7.25 3.62
N LEU A 34 -10.63 6.82 3.86
CA LEU A 34 -11.66 6.72 2.84
C LEU A 34 -12.72 7.76 3.15
N GLU A 35 -13.12 8.52 2.14
CA GLU A 35 -14.15 9.54 2.27
C GLU A 35 -15.47 9.08 1.66
N HIS A 36 -16.58 9.63 2.13
CA HIS A 36 -17.86 9.59 1.43
C HIS A 36 -18.34 8.19 1.01
N VAL A 37 -18.22 7.19 1.89
CA VAL A 37 -18.95 5.93 1.70
C VAL A 37 -20.44 6.22 1.81
N THR A 38 -21.08 6.39 0.66
CA THR A 38 -22.50 6.67 0.56
C THR A 38 -23.26 5.58 1.29
N ARG A 39 -24.19 5.99 2.15
CA ARG A 39 -25.11 5.05 2.78
C ARG A 39 -26.36 5.02 1.93
N HIS A 40 -26.71 3.84 1.45
CA HIS A 40 -28.02 3.64 0.82
C HIS A 40 -29.12 3.81 1.88
N GLU A 41 -30.37 3.99 1.45
CA GLU A 41 -31.54 4.24 2.34
C GLU A 41 -31.74 3.17 3.43
N ASN A 42 -31.22 1.96 3.21
CA ASN A 42 -31.24 0.85 4.16
C ASN A 42 -30.06 0.87 5.17
N GLY A 43 -29.24 1.92 5.16
CA GLY A 43 -28.10 2.12 6.05
C GLY A 43 -26.83 1.35 5.68
N HIS A 44 -26.83 0.57 4.58
CA HIS A 44 -25.66 -0.15 4.10
C HIS A 44 -24.68 0.74 3.35
N ARG A 45 -23.39 0.44 3.51
CA ARG A 45 -22.27 1.13 2.86
C ARG A 45 -22.19 0.78 1.38
N ARG A 46 -21.94 1.80 0.56
CA ARG A 46 -21.71 1.70 -0.86
C ARG A 46 -20.45 2.48 -1.22
N TYR A 47 -19.52 1.80 -1.88
CA TYR A 47 -18.25 2.36 -2.35
C TYR A 47 -18.36 2.58 -3.85
N ALA A 48 -18.00 3.75 -4.34
CA ALA A 48 -17.91 4.04 -5.76
C ALA A 48 -16.64 3.40 -6.35
N GLU A 49 -16.59 3.29 -7.68
CA GLU A 49 -15.38 2.84 -8.38
C GLU A 49 -14.16 3.73 -8.06
N ALA A 50 -14.35 5.03 -7.90
CA ALA A 50 -13.29 5.95 -7.48
C ALA A 50 -12.68 5.59 -6.10
N ASP A 51 -13.49 5.04 -5.19
CA ASP A 51 -13.02 4.57 -3.89
C ASP A 51 -12.11 3.34 -4.03
N LEU A 52 -12.37 2.47 -5.01
CA LEU A 52 -11.53 1.30 -5.26
C LEU A 52 -10.10 1.71 -5.65
N GLY A 53 -9.96 2.73 -6.51
CA GLY A 53 -8.66 3.28 -6.88
C GLY A 53 -7.89 3.78 -5.66
N TRP A 54 -8.57 4.53 -4.78
CA TRP A 54 -8.01 4.99 -3.51
C TRP A 54 -7.62 3.85 -2.58
N ILE A 55 -8.47 2.84 -2.42
CA ILE A 55 -8.20 1.69 -1.57
C ILE A 55 -6.97 0.93 -2.05
N HIS A 56 -6.85 0.71 -3.37
CA HIS A 56 -5.69 0.02 -3.95
C HIS A 56 -4.40 0.82 -3.71
N PHE A 57 -4.48 2.15 -3.85
CA PHE A 57 -3.35 3.02 -3.60
C PHE A 57 -2.93 3.02 -2.12
N LEU A 58 -3.89 3.15 -1.19
CA LEU A 58 -3.62 3.06 0.25
C LEU A 58 -3.06 1.69 0.65
N LYS A 59 -3.51 0.61 0.02
CA LYS A 59 -2.94 -0.75 0.19
C LYS A 59 -1.46 -0.75 -0.22
N LEU A 60 -1.12 -0.18 -1.38
CA LEU A 60 0.27 -0.09 -1.86
C LEU A 60 1.14 0.75 -0.93
N LEU A 61 0.68 1.92 -0.48
CA LEU A 61 1.43 2.78 0.44
C LEU A 61 1.73 2.06 1.75
N ARG A 62 0.73 1.38 2.32
CA ARG A 62 0.92 0.60 3.54
C ARG A 62 1.86 -0.59 3.35
N ALA A 63 1.72 -1.33 2.25
CA ALA A 63 2.57 -2.48 1.94
C ALA A 63 4.04 -2.09 1.74
N THR A 64 4.29 -0.86 1.29
CA THR A 64 5.62 -0.29 1.11
C THR A 64 6.12 0.48 2.34
N GLY A 65 5.46 0.32 3.49
CA GLY A 65 5.94 0.83 4.77
C GLY A 65 5.56 2.27 5.11
N MET A 66 4.68 2.93 4.34
CA MET A 66 4.20 4.26 4.71
C MET A 66 3.38 4.21 6.01
N PRO A 67 3.71 5.03 7.03
CA PRO A 67 2.92 5.11 8.25
C PRO A 67 1.51 5.63 7.99
N ILE A 68 0.53 5.10 8.75
CA ILE A 68 -0.88 5.53 8.65
C ILE A 68 -1.04 7.05 8.81
N GLN A 69 -0.27 7.67 9.72
CA GLN A 69 -0.33 9.12 9.92
C GLN A 69 0.08 9.90 8.67
N GLN A 70 1.08 9.42 7.93
CA GLN A 70 1.52 10.05 6.69
C GLN A 70 0.49 9.84 5.56
N MET A 71 -0.16 8.67 5.53
CA MET A 71 -1.29 8.43 4.63
C MET A 71 -2.46 9.39 4.91
N GLN A 72 -2.75 9.69 6.19
CA GLN A 72 -3.79 10.66 6.56
C GLN A 72 -3.44 12.08 6.09
N VAL A 73 -2.18 12.51 6.24
CA VAL A 73 -1.69 13.80 5.71
C VAL A 73 -1.84 13.85 4.20
N PHE A 74 -1.47 12.77 3.49
CA PHE A 74 -1.66 12.69 2.04
C PHE A 74 -3.13 12.83 1.63
N MET A 75 -4.04 12.12 2.32
CA MET A 75 -5.47 12.21 2.04
C MET A 75 -6.02 13.60 2.34
N GLU A 76 -5.51 14.29 3.36
CA GLU A 76 -5.91 15.66 3.65
C GLU A 76 -5.49 16.63 2.54
N PHE A 77 -4.30 16.46 1.97
CA PHE A 77 -3.95 17.20 0.75
C PHE A 77 -4.89 16.84 -0.39
N ALA A 78 -5.17 15.55 -0.61
CA ALA A 78 -6.07 15.11 -1.67
C ALA A 78 -7.44 15.80 -1.64
N ARG A 79 -7.98 16.02 -0.43
CA ARG A 79 -9.26 16.71 -0.18
C ARG A 79 -9.29 18.17 -0.55
N GLN A 80 -8.18 18.87 -0.36
CA GLN A 80 -8.13 20.31 -0.62
C GLN A 80 -8.24 20.62 -2.12
N GLY A 81 -8.05 19.62 -2.97
CA GLY A 81 -8.15 19.76 -4.42
C GLY A 81 -6.83 20.23 -5.03
N ASP A 82 -6.89 20.71 -6.28
CA ASP A 82 -5.71 20.83 -7.14
C ASP A 82 -4.62 21.79 -6.62
N ASN A 83 -4.95 22.66 -5.67
CA ASN A 83 -3.99 23.56 -5.02
C ASN A 83 -2.90 22.84 -4.21
N THR A 84 -3.09 21.57 -3.85
CA THR A 84 -2.12 20.76 -3.07
C THR A 84 -1.44 19.66 -3.89
N ILE A 85 -1.55 19.71 -5.23
CA ILE A 85 -0.89 18.70 -6.09
C ILE A 85 0.63 18.68 -5.82
N ALA A 86 1.24 19.84 -5.59
CA ALA A 86 2.66 19.94 -5.27
C ALA A 86 3.00 19.19 -3.97
N ASP A 87 2.22 19.39 -2.90
CA ASP A 87 2.42 18.72 -1.61
C ASP A 87 2.27 17.19 -1.74
N ARG A 88 1.28 16.74 -2.52
CA ARG A 88 1.09 15.31 -2.82
C ARG A 88 2.28 14.71 -3.55
N VAL A 89 2.80 15.41 -4.57
CA VAL A 89 3.99 14.97 -5.30
C VAL A 89 5.19 14.89 -4.38
N GLU A 90 5.36 15.85 -3.46
CA GLU A 90 6.45 15.84 -2.50
C GLU A 90 6.39 14.62 -1.56
N VAL A 91 5.22 14.35 -0.96
CA VAL A 91 5.02 13.18 -0.09
C VAL A 91 5.36 11.87 -0.82
N LEU A 92 4.92 11.72 -2.07
CA LEU A 92 5.18 10.51 -2.86
C LEU A 92 6.64 10.42 -3.32
N THR A 93 7.27 11.54 -3.63
CA THR A 93 8.69 11.58 -4.01
C THR A 93 9.58 11.14 -2.85
N GLU A 94 9.28 11.63 -1.65
CA GLU A 94 10.00 11.27 -0.45
C GLU A 94 9.78 9.79 -0.08
N HIS A 95 8.54 9.31 -0.16
CA HIS A 95 8.25 7.88 0.04
C HIS A 95 8.97 6.99 -0.98
N ARG A 96 8.98 7.38 -2.26
CA ARG A 96 9.73 6.68 -3.31
C ARG A 96 11.22 6.61 -3.00
N ARG A 97 11.81 7.72 -2.52
CA ARG A 97 13.24 7.77 -2.15
C ARG A 97 13.55 6.79 -1.03
N ASN A 98 12.72 6.77 0.01
CA ASN A 98 12.89 5.86 1.15
C ASN A 98 12.69 4.39 0.74
N LEU A 99 11.70 4.10 -0.11
CA LEU A 99 11.49 2.75 -0.65
C LEU A 99 12.67 2.29 -1.51
N ALA A 100 13.22 3.15 -2.36
CA ALA A 100 14.39 2.82 -3.18
C ALA A 100 15.63 2.51 -2.31
N GLN A 101 15.85 3.28 -1.25
CA GLN A 101 16.91 3.00 -0.29
C GLN A 101 16.71 1.64 0.39
N HIS A 102 15.50 1.36 0.85
CA HIS A 102 15.18 0.08 1.50
C HIS A 102 15.38 -1.12 0.55
N ILE A 103 15.03 -0.98 -0.73
CA ILE A 103 15.28 -2.01 -1.74
C ILE A 103 16.79 -2.30 -1.87
N ASN A 104 17.63 -1.26 -1.92
CA ASN A 104 19.08 -1.45 -2.01
C ASN A 104 19.64 -2.16 -0.76
N GLU A 105 19.20 -1.77 0.43
CA GLU A 105 19.60 -2.43 1.68
C GLU A 105 19.20 -3.92 1.69
N LEU A 106 17.99 -4.26 1.23
CA LEU A 106 17.54 -5.64 1.11
C LEU A 106 18.34 -6.44 0.07
N GLN A 107 18.75 -5.81 -1.03
CA GLN A 107 19.62 -6.45 -2.04
C GLN A 107 20.99 -6.77 -1.46
N ASP A 108 21.58 -5.86 -0.68
CA ASP A 108 22.84 -6.10 0.02
C ASP A 108 22.69 -7.27 1.01
N HIS A 109 21.63 -7.26 1.82
CA HIS A 109 21.34 -8.34 2.76
C HIS A 109 21.15 -9.70 2.07
N LEU A 110 20.46 -9.72 0.93
CA LEU A 110 20.30 -10.94 0.13
C LEU A 110 21.65 -11.46 -0.37
N ALA A 111 22.52 -10.59 -0.87
CA ALA A 111 23.85 -10.99 -1.32
C ALA A 111 24.71 -11.58 -0.19
N HIS A 112 24.61 -11.03 1.03
CA HIS A 112 25.27 -11.61 2.21
C HIS A 112 24.74 -13.01 2.55
N LEU A 113 23.44 -13.25 2.45
CA LEU A 113 22.84 -14.56 2.67
C LEU A 113 23.28 -15.56 1.60
N ASP A 114 23.27 -15.16 0.33
CA ASP A 114 23.71 -15.99 -0.80
C ASP A 114 25.18 -16.42 -0.63
N HIS A 115 26.05 -15.51 -0.19
CA HIS A 115 27.44 -15.82 0.12
C HIS A 115 27.56 -16.86 1.24
N LYS A 116 26.78 -16.73 2.32
CA LYS A 116 26.80 -17.71 3.42
C LYS A 116 26.22 -19.06 3.00
N ILE A 117 25.18 -19.08 2.17
CA ILE A 117 24.65 -20.33 1.60
C ILE A 117 25.70 -21.03 0.74
N ALA A 118 26.39 -20.28 -0.13
CA ALA A 118 27.46 -20.82 -0.97
C ALA A 118 28.61 -21.41 -0.15
N TYR A 119 29.02 -20.70 0.91
CA TYR A 119 30.02 -21.18 1.86
C TYR A 119 29.63 -22.54 2.48
N TYR A 120 28.43 -22.64 3.04
CA TYR A 120 27.97 -23.89 3.65
C TYR A 120 27.81 -25.01 2.63
N ASN A 121 27.36 -24.71 1.41
CA ASN A 121 27.31 -25.70 0.33
C ASN A 121 28.71 -26.23 -0.03
N GLY A 122 29.73 -25.36 -0.05
CA GLY A 122 31.13 -25.74 -0.26
C GLY A 122 31.64 -26.72 0.81
N LEU A 123 31.32 -26.46 2.08
CA LEU A 123 31.67 -27.35 3.19
C LEU A 123 31.00 -28.73 3.07
N LEU A 124 29.74 -28.78 2.62
CA LEU A 124 29.02 -30.05 2.42
C LEU A 124 29.66 -30.93 1.33
N ILE A 125 30.26 -30.33 0.32
CA ILE A 125 30.91 -31.05 -0.80
C ILE A 125 32.42 -31.26 -0.59
N GLY A 126 32.95 -30.91 0.58
CA GLY A 126 34.36 -31.11 0.93
C GLY A 126 35.34 -30.18 0.21
N VAL A 127 34.85 -29.05 -0.35
CA VAL A 127 35.69 -28.01 -0.94
C VAL A 127 35.74 -26.84 0.05
N PRO A 128 36.83 -26.68 0.83
CA PRO A 128 36.96 -25.53 1.70
C PRO A 128 37.24 -24.31 0.83
N ALA A 129 36.23 -23.48 0.64
CA ALA A 129 36.43 -22.09 0.31
C ALA A 129 35.96 -21.31 1.54
N ASP A 130 36.90 -20.81 2.33
CA ASP A 130 36.61 -19.71 3.26
C ASP A 130 36.98 -18.42 2.52
N PRO A 131 36.00 -17.59 2.08
CA PRO A 131 36.28 -16.38 1.34
C PRO A 131 36.19 -15.13 2.23
N CYS A 132 35.95 -15.29 3.54
CA CYS A 132 36.00 -14.17 4.48
C CYS A 132 37.46 -13.87 4.87
N ASP A 133 38.24 -13.42 3.89
CA ASP A 133 39.40 -12.53 4.06
C ASP A 133 39.09 -11.22 3.30
#